data_AF-A0A1H9KPZ1-F1
#
_entry.id   AF-A0A1H9KPZ1-F1
#
_cell.length_a   1.000
_cell.length_b   1.000
_cell.length_c   1.000
_cell.angle_alpha   90.00
_cell.angle_beta   90.00
_cell.angle_gamma   90.00
#
_symmetry.space_group_name_H-M   'P 1'
#
loop_
_entity.id
_entity.type
_entity.pdbx_description
1 polymer ?
#
loop_
_entity_poly.entity_id
_entity_poly.type
_entity_poly.pdbx_seq_one_letter_code
_entity_poly.pdbx_strand_id
1 'polypeptide(L)'
;MNNTKDKYLSSTNLSKEMNISTKGMFERLLRNNWIDRVDEQWVLTEKGEEKGGQLKTRGDRQWIAWPASVMDDAELKENNIKEKYLSTTKLAEEFDVSRLRINPILSELGWIEKDRKGWITTKLGKSLGGKQLEHNKTGVPYVKWPETILKNKRLVETIKEIKEGSQEVQISSNEEVGFREKFIAKHRAAGGHFVRSKTEMLIDNWLYMSEIAHAYERRLPIS
;
A
#
# COMPACT_ATOMS: atom_id res chain seq x y z
N MET A 1 10.74 -13.85 51.02
CA MET A 1 9.60 -14.30 50.19
C MET A 1 8.69 -13.10 49.97
N ASN A 2 8.90 -12.33 48.90
CA ASN A 2 8.09 -11.14 48.62
C ASN A 2 6.79 -11.58 47.95
N ASN A 3 5.72 -11.57 48.74
CA ASN A 3 4.35 -11.79 48.31
C ASN A 3 3.84 -10.51 47.62
N THR A 4 4.30 -10.25 46.40
CA THR A 4 3.62 -9.30 45.51
C THR A 4 2.42 -10.02 44.92
N LYS A 5 1.21 -9.69 45.38
CA LYS A 5 -0.01 -10.04 44.66
C LYS A 5 0.13 -9.52 43.24
N ASP A 6 0.44 -10.39 42.29
CA ASP A 6 0.49 -10.02 40.88
C ASP A 6 -0.86 -9.41 40.52
N LYS A 7 -0.82 -8.14 40.09
CA LYS A 7 -2.03 -7.39 39.78
C LYS A 7 -2.61 -7.94 38.49
N TYR A 8 -3.58 -8.83 38.61
CA TYR A 8 -4.33 -9.35 37.47
C TYR A 8 -5.28 -8.29 36.92
N LEU A 9 -5.18 -8.04 35.62
CA LEU A 9 -6.00 -7.09 34.87
C LEU A 9 -7.01 -7.84 34.02
N SER A 10 -8.24 -7.36 33.92
CA SER A 10 -9.19 -7.88 32.91
C SER A 10 -8.69 -7.58 31.51
N SER A 11 -9.09 -8.36 30.49
CA SER A 11 -8.75 -8.09 29.08
C SER A 11 -9.05 -6.64 28.65
N THR A 12 -10.11 -6.03 29.18
CA THR A 12 -10.48 -4.63 28.95
C THR A 12 -9.53 -3.64 29.64
N ASN A 13 -9.04 -3.95 30.83
CA ASN A 13 -8.06 -3.11 31.52
C ASN A 13 -6.68 -3.27 30.88
N LEU A 14 -6.31 -4.49 30.49
CA LEU A 14 -5.10 -4.79 29.74
C LEU A 14 -5.05 -3.99 28.43
N SER A 15 -6.18 -3.86 27.72
CA SER A 15 -6.24 -3.05 26.49
C SER A 15 -5.94 -1.57 26.75
N LYS A 16 -6.38 -1.02 27.89
CA LYS A 16 -6.11 0.37 28.27
C LYS A 16 -4.64 0.59 28.61
N GLU A 17 -4.03 -0.31 29.37
CA GLU A 17 -2.59 -0.22 29.71
C GLU A 17 -1.71 -0.31 28.45
N MET A 18 -2.08 -1.16 27.49
CA MET A 18 -1.37 -1.28 26.21
C MET A 18 -1.75 -0.20 25.17
N ASN A 19 -2.61 0.76 25.53
CA ASN A 19 -3.12 1.81 24.63
C ASN A 19 -3.69 1.27 23.30
N ILE A 20 -4.40 0.13 23.35
CA ILE A 20 -5.11 -0.46 22.21
C ILE A 20 -6.62 -0.50 22.46
N SER A 21 -7.41 -0.47 21.38
CA SER A 21 -8.86 -0.62 21.48
C SER A 21 -9.23 -1.97 22.10
N THR A 22 -10.26 -2.02 22.96
CA THR A 22 -10.74 -3.28 23.56
C THR A 22 -11.04 -4.33 22.51
N LYS A 23 -11.73 -3.97 21.41
CA LYS A 23 -11.94 -4.87 20.27
C LYS A 23 -10.64 -5.47 19.73
N GLY A 24 -9.64 -4.63 19.46
CA GLY A 24 -8.33 -5.06 18.99
C GLY A 24 -7.54 -5.92 19.99
N MET A 25 -7.80 -5.79 21.29
CA MET A 25 -7.23 -6.69 22.31
C MET A 25 -7.84 -8.09 22.20
N PHE A 26 -9.17 -8.19 22.17
CA PHE A 26 -9.86 -9.48 22.01
C PHE A 26 -9.49 -10.17 20.68
N GLU A 27 -9.32 -9.41 19.59
CA GLU A 27 -8.84 -9.95 18.30
C GLU A 27 -7.43 -10.54 18.38
N ARG A 28 -6.53 -9.98 19.20
CA ARG A 28 -5.17 -10.53 19.42
C ARG A 28 -5.23 -11.83 20.21
N LEU A 29 -5.96 -11.81 21.31
CA LEU A 29 -6.12 -12.97 22.18
C LEU A 29 -6.76 -14.14 21.43
N LEU A 30 -7.77 -13.88 20.59
CA LEU A 30 -8.38 -14.90 19.74
C LEU A 30 -7.41 -15.46 18.70
N ARG A 31 -6.71 -14.58 17.97
CA ARG A 31 -5.78 -14.98 16.90
C ARG A 31 -4.63 -15.83 17.40
N ASN A 32 -4.12 -15.53 18.60
CA ASN A 32 -3.06 -16.32 19.21
C ASN A 32 -3.60 -17.61 19.86
N ASN A 33 -4.90 -17.87 19.76
CA ASN A 33 -5.61 -18.97 20.44
C ASN A 33 -5.39 -18.94 21.94
N TRP A 34 -5.39 -17.76 22.57
CA TRP A 34 -5.31 -17.62 24.02
C TRP A 34 -6.70 -17.63 24.65
N ILE A 35 -7.70 -17.13 23.93
CA ILE A 35 -9.12 -17.19 24.30
C ILE A 35 -9.93 -17.71 23.12
N ASP A 36 -11.10 -18.25 23.40
CA ASP A 36 -12.08 -18.65 22.39
C ASP A 36 -13.49 -18.18 22.79
N ARG A 37 -14.47 -18.32 21.90
CA ARG A 37 -15.86 -17.97 22.15
C ARG A 37 -16.78 -19.18 21.96
N VAL A 38 -17.30 -19.70 23.07
CA VAL A 38 -18.22 -20.85 23.12
C VAL A 38 -19.52 -20.38 23.76
N ASP A 39 -20.67 -20.68 23.15
CA ASP A 39 -22.00 -20.31 23.64
C ASP A 39 -22.13 -18.82 24.04
N GLU A 40 -21.59 -17.96 23.16
CA GLU A 40 -21.50 -16.49 23.33
C GLU A 40 -20.60 -16.00 24.47
N GLN A 41 -19.98 -16.89 25.25
CA GLN A 41 -19.09 -16.57 26.36
C GLN A 41 -17.61 -16.68 25.97
N TRP A 42 -16.77 -15.83 26.57
CA TRP A 42 -15.33 -15.90 26.39
C TRP A 42 -14.75 -16.99 27.29
N VAL A 43 -14.14 -17.99 26.68
CA VAL A 43 -13.48 -19.09 27.38
C VAL A 43 -11.96 -18.95 27.28
N LEU A 44 -11.27 -19.33 28.34
CA LEU A 44 -9.82 -19.39 28.36
C LEU A 44 -9.38 -20.72 27.75
N THR A 45 -8.39 -20.69 26.88
CA THR A 45 -7.81 -21.90 26.25
C THR A 45 -6.58 -22.36 27.03
N GLU A 46 -6.10 -23.58 26.77
CA GLU A 46 -4.86 -24.12 27.34
C GLU A 46 -3.65 -23.20 27.11
N LYS A 47 -3.48 -22.68 25.89
CA LYS A 47 -2.42 -21.70 25.59
C LYS A 47 -2.59 -20.40 26.37
N GLY A 48 -3.83 -19.96 26.60
CA GLY A 48 -4.11 -18.80 27.44
C GLY A 48 -3.71 -19.03 28.89
N GLU A 49 -3.93 -20.23 29.42
CA GLU A 49 -3.50 -20.64 30.76
C GLU A 49 -1.97 -20.70 30.87
N GLU A 50 -1.27 -21.23 29.87
CA GLU A 50 0.20 -21.23 29.80
C GLU A 50 0.79 -19.82 29.88
N LYS A 51 0.09 -18.84 29.28
CA LYS A 51 0.47 -17.41 29.31
C LYS A 51 0.04 -16.71 30.61
N GLY A 52 -0.45 -17.47 31.58
CA GLY A 52 -0.83 -17.00 32.92
C GLY A 52 -2.25 -16.46 33.02
N GLY A 53 -3.08 -16.60 31.97
CA GLY A 53 -4.49 -16.24 32.01
C GLY A 53 -5.24 -17.02 33.10
N GLN A 54 -6.22 -16.37 33.73
CA GLN A 54 -7.06 -16.99 34.75
C GLN A 54 -8.52 -16.58 34.58
N LEU A 55 -9.43 -17.53 34.68
CA LEU A 55 -10.85 -17.25 34.76
C LEU A 55 -11.19 -16.75 36.17
N LYS A 56 -11.69 -15.51 36.28
CA LYS A 56 -12.17 -14.92 37.53
C LYS A 56 -13.68 -14.81 37.51
N THR A 57 -14.30 -15.12 38.64
CA THR A 57 -15.75 -15.07 38.82
C THR A 57 -16.10 -14.16 39.99
N ARG A 58 -17.19 -13.42 39.86
CA ARG A 58 -17.78 -12.62 40.94
C ARG A 58 -19.29 -12.68 40.81
N GLY A 59 -19.92 -13.57 41.59
CA GLY A 59 -21.32 -13.95 41.37
C GLY A 59 -21.48 -14.57 39.99
N ASP A 60 -22.49 -14.13 39.25
CA ASP A 60 -22.81 -14.65 37.90
C ASP A 60 -21.89 -14.09 36.79
N ARG A 61 -20.99 -13.15 37.11
CA ARG A 61 -20.08 -12.56 36.13
C ARG A 61 -18.76 -13.30 36.11
N GLN A 62 -18.39 -13.80 34.93
CA GLN A 62 -17.11 -14.42 34.66
C GLN A 62 -16.30 -13.56 33.69
N TRP A 63 -14.99 -13.43 33.91
CA TRP A 63 -14.09 -12.77 32.98
C TRP A 63 -12.69 -13.36 33.04
N ILE A 64 -11.97 -13.26 31.94
CA ILE A 64 -10.57 -13.66 31.87
C ILE A 64 -9.70 -12.50 32.36
N ALA A 65 -8.80 -12.80 33.28
CA ALA A 65 -7.84 -11.87 33.83
C ALA A 65 -6.41 -12.34 33.55
N TRP A 66 -5.53 -11.39 33.28
CA TRP A 66 -4.15 -11.63 32.88
C TRP A 66 -3.18 -10.95 33.85
N PRO A 67 -2.01 -11.55 34.14
CA PRO A 67 -0.96 -10.91 34.90
C PRO A 67 -0.38 -9.75 34.09
N ALA A 68 0.11 -8.71 34.78
CA ALA A 68 0.73 -7.56 34.10
C ALA A 68 1.94 -7.95 33.24
N SER A 69 2.65 -9.04 33.58
CA SER A 69 3.78 -9.57 32.82
C SER A 69 3.41 -10.01 31.40
N VAL A 70 2.14 -10.35 31.13
CA VAL A 70 1.70 -10.76 29.79
C VAL A 70 1.87 -9.63 28.76
N MET A 71 1.90 -8.37 29.21
CA MET A 71 2.13 -7.21 28.35
C MET A 71 3.50 -7.28 27.67
N ASP A 72 4.46 -8.01 28.25
CA ASP A 72 5.79 -8.17 27.68
C ASP A 72 5.93 -9.34 26.71
N ASP A 73 4.91 -10.19 26.59
CA ASP A 73 4.92 -11.35 25.71
C ASP A 73 4.99 -10.94 24.22
N ALA A 74 5.87 -11.60 23.47
CA ALA A 74 6.12 -11.30 22.06
C ALA A 74 4.87 -11.49 21.18
N GLU A 75 4.05 -12.51 21.44
CA GLU A 75 2.83 -12.80 20.67
C GLU A 75 1.75 -11.75 20.93
N LEU A 76 1.69 -11.21 22.16
CA LEU A 76 0.73 -10.14 22.51
C LEU A 76 1.22 -8.77 22.01
N LYS A 77 2.52 -8.50 22.14
CA LYS A 77 3.22 -7.33 21.61
C LYS A 77 3.30 -7.30 20.11
N GLU A 78 3.01 -8.40 19.40
CA GLU A 78 2.99 -8.47 17.94
C GLU A 78 1.93 -7.51 17.40
N ASN A 79 2.34 -6.25 17.35
CA ASN A 79 1.59 -5.09 16.96
C ASN A 79 1.45 -5.17 15.47
N ASN A 80 0.32 -5.70 15.01
CA ASN A 80 -0.14 -5.46 13.66
C ASN A 80 0.91 -5.79 12.58
N ILE A 81 0.76 -6.96 11.99
CA ILE A 81 0.42 -6.89 10.57
C ILE A 81 -1.10 -6.64 10.49
N LYS A 82 -1.55 -5.45 10.96
CA LYS A 82 -2.51 -4.73 10.13
C LYS A 82 -1.66 -4.51 8.91
N GLU A 83 -1.88 -5.29 7.86
CA GLU A 83 -1.31 -4.96 6.57
C GLU A 83 -1.60 -3.47 6.38
N LYS A 84 -0.57 -2.64 6.51
CA LYS A 84 -0.75 -1.20 6.51
C LYS A 84 -1.01 -0.87 5.06
N TYR A 85 -2.30 -0.83 4.73
CA TYR A 85 -2.75 -0.53 3.39
C TYR A 85 -2.47 0.93 3.08
N LEU A 86 -1.47 1.18 2.24
CA LEU A 86 -1.10 2.48 1.71
C LEU A 86 -2.11 2.88 0.63
N SER A 87 -2.53 4.14 0.63
CA SER A 87 -3.23 4.71 -0.53
C SER A 87 -2.25 4.87 -1.69
N THR A 88 -2.77 4.91 -2.91
CA THR A 88 -1.97 5.23 -4.10
C THR A 88 -1.29 6.59 -3.99
N THR A 89 -1.93 7.57 -3.34
CA THR A 89 -1.29 8.86 -3.03
C THR A 89 -0.09 8.72 -2.10
N LYS A 90 -0.13 7.80 -1.13
CA LYS A 90 0.99 7.56 -0.23
C LYS A 90 2.11 6.81 -0.94
N LEU A 91 1.77 5.84 -1.79
CA LEU A 91 2.75 5.19 -2.67
C LEU A 91 3.50 6.21 -3.54
N ALA A 92 2.78 7.19 -4.11
CA ALA A 92 3.41 8.24 -4.90
C ALA A 92 4.44 9.05 -4.11
N GLU A 93 4.16 9.35 -2.83
CA GLU A 93 5.10 10.02 -1.93
C GLU A 93 6.33 9.15 -1.63
N GLU A 94 6.14 7.87 -1.31
CA GLU A 94 7.24 6.93 -1.01
C GLU A 94 8.19 6.75 -2.20
N PHE A 95 7.66 6.75 -3.42
CA PHE A 95 8.45 6.66 -4.63
C PHE A 95 8.91 8.01 -5.17
N ASP A 96 8.56 9.12 -4.52
CA ASP A 96 8.82 10.49 -5.00
C ASP A 96 8.42 10.66 -6.48
N VAL A 97 7.17 10.30 -6.78
CA VAL A 97 6.54 10.47 -8.09
C VAL A 97 5.29 11.31 -7.97
N SER A 98 4.92 12.01 -9.05
CA SER A 98 3.68 12.79 -9.05
C SER A 98 2.47 11.90 -8.77
N ARG A 99 1.57 12.38 -7.89
CA ARG A 99 0.29 11.72 -7.56
C ARG A 99 -0.58 11.44 -8.81
N LEU A 100 -0.37 12.20 -9.89
CA LEU A 100 -1.06 12.01 -11.16
C LEU A 100 -0.50 10.83 -11.98
N ARG A 101 0.74 10.40 -11.72
CA ARG A 101 1.43 9.36 -12.50
C ARG A 101 1.34 7.97 -11.88
N ILE A 102 1.17 7.85 -10.56
CA ILE A 102 1.17 6.53 -9.89
C ILE A 102 0.06 5.61 -10.40
N ASN A 103 -1.18 6.11 -10.56
CA ASN A 103 -2.29 5.27 -11.02
C ASN A 103 -2.08 4.82 -12.47
N PRO A 104 -1.71 5.70 -13.43
CA PRO A 104 -1.32 5.25 -14.76
C PRO A 104 -0.21 4.18 -14.78
N ILE A 105 0.83 4.31 -13.95
CA ILE A 105 1.91 3.29 -13.85
C ILE A 105 1.36 1.94 -13.36
N LEU A 106 0.53 1.96 -12.32
CA LEU A 106 -0.12 0.74 -11.82
C LEU A 106 -1.08 0.14 -12.85
N SER A 107 -1.66 0.96 -13.73
CA SER A 107 -2.52 0.53 -14.83
C SER A 107 -1.72 -0.14 -15.95
N GLU A 108 -0.58 0.43 -16.31
CA GLU A 108 0.35 -0.13 -17.31
C GLU A 108 0.89 -1.49 -16.86
N LEU A 109 1.18 -1.64 -15.56
CA LEU A 109 1.55 -2.93 -14.96
C LEU A 109 0.38 -3.93 -14.91
N GLY A 110 -0.83 -3.51 -15.28
CA GLY A 110 -2.04 -4.32 -15.29
C GLY A 110 -2.62 -4.59 -13.90
N TRP A 111 -2.27 -3.78 -12.90
CA TRP A 111 -2.68 -3.99 -11.50
C TRP A 111 -3.98 -3.27 -11.15
N ILE A 112 -4.24 -2.13 -11.80
CA ILE A 112 -5.51 -1.42 -11.75
C ILE A 112 -5.99 -1.14 -13.17
N GLU A 113 -7.25 -0.76 -13.30
CA GLU A 113 -7.83 -0.29 -14.56
C GLU A 113 -8.77 0.88 -14.28
N LYS A 114 -8.95 1.73 -15.29
CA LYS A 114 -9.82 2.92 -15.19
C LYS A 114 -11.28 2.48 -15.31
N ASP A 115 -12.10 2.91 -14.35
CA ASP A 115 -13.55 2.71 -14.39
C ASP A 115 -14.28 4.02 -14.70
N ARG A 116 -15.61 3.97 -14.90
CA ARG A 116 -16.49 5.13 -15.17
C ARG A 116 -16.18 6.33 -14.28
N LYS A 117 -15.85 6.08 -13.00
CA LYS A 117 -15.35 7.08 -12.07
C LYS A 117 -14.27 6.44 -11.20
N GLY A 118 -13.00 6.81 -11.36
CA GLY A 118 -11.92 6.34 -10.49
C GLY A 118 -11.20 5.11 -11.02
N TRP A 119 -10.68 4.29 -10.11
CA TRP A 119 -9.78 3.17 -10.41
C TRP A 119 -10.21 1.91 -9.67
N ILE A 120 -10.28 0.80 -10.39
CA ILE A 120 -10.65 -0.51 -9.84
C ILE A 120 -9.48 -1.49 -9.94
N THR A 121 -9.47 -2.52 -9.10
CA THR A 121 -8.37 -3.50 -9.05
C THR A 121 -8.63 -4.66 -10.03
N THR A 122 -7.63 -4.98 -10.85
CA THR A 122 -7.69 -6.13 -11.77
C THR A 122 -7.52 -7.47 -11.02
N LYS A 123 -7.68 -8.60 -11.71
CA LYS A 123 -7.37 -9.92 -11.13
C LYS A 123 -5.91 -10.02 -10.66
N LEU A 124 -4.97 -9.49 -11.45
CA LEU A 124 -3.55 -9.45 -11.10
C LEU A 124 -3.32 -8.54 -9.88
N GLY A 125 -3.92 -7.36 -9.84
CA GLY A 125 -3.82 -6.47 -8.69
C GLY A 125 -4.31 -7.09 -7.39
N LYS A 126 -5.43 -7.84 -7.44
CA LYS A 126 -5.94 -8.58 -6.27
C LYS A 126 -4.97 -9.64 -5.79
N SER A 127 -4.29 -10.34 -6.70
CA SER A 127 -3.27 -11.34 -6.35
C SER A 127 -2.05 -10.74 -5.65
N LEU A 128 -1.77 -9.45 -5.90
CA LEU A 128 -0.72 -8.66 -5.23
C LEU A 128 -1.20 -8.00 -3.93
N GLY A 129 -2.41 -8.33 -3.47
CA GLY A 129 -3.01 -7.77 -2.25
C GLY A 129 -3.71 -6.43 -2.46
N GLY A 130 -3.95 -5.98 -3.69
CA GLY A 130 -4.70 -4.77 -3.97
C GLY A 130 -6.14 -4.85 -3.43
N LYS A 131 -6.52 -3.91 -2.56
CA LYS A 131 -7.85 -3.84 -1.96
C LYS A 131 -8.61 -2.63 -2.49
N GLN A 132 -9.69 -2.91 -3.23
CA GLN A 132 -10.61 -1.88 -3.71
C GLN A 132 -11.51 -1.40 -2.56
N LEU A 133 -11.71 -0.08 -2.51
CA LEU A 133 -12.52 0.64 -1.55
C LEU A 133 -13.28 1.75 -2.29
N GLU A 134 -14.31 2.30 -1.66
CA GLU A 134 -15.10 3.39 -2.21
C GLU A 134 -15.07 4.58 -1.26
N HIS A 135 -15.05 5.80 -1.81
CA HIS A 135 -15.17 7.00 -1.01
C HIS A 135 -16.60 7.15 -0.49
N ASN A 136 -16.79 7.11 0.84
CA ASN A 136 -18.12 7.19 1.48
C ASN A 136 -18.99 8.39 1.04
N LYS A 137 -18.38 9.49 0.59
CA LYS A 137 -19.10 10.71 0.18
C LYS A 137 -19.40 10.77 -1.31
N THR A 138 -18.56 10.20 -2.15
CA THR A 138 -18.62 10.38 -3.62
C THR A 138 -18.91 9.09 -4.38
N GLY A 139 -18.82 7.94 -3.71
CA GLY A 139 -18.94 6.61 -4.33
C GLY A 139 -17.80 6.28 -5.30
N VAL A 140 -16.75 7.11 -5.38
CA VAL A 140 -15.65 6.89 -6.34
C VAL A 140 -14.77 5.74 -5.85
N PRO A 141 -14.60 4.65 -6.62
CA PRO A 141 -13.68 3.57 -6.30
C PRO A 141 -12.22 4.01 -6.36
N TYR A 142 -11.44 3.48 -5.41
CA TYR A 142 -10.00 3.63 -5.33
C TYR A 142 -9.36 2.37 -4.74
N VAL A 143 -8.06 2.22 -4.92
CA VAL A 143 -7.32 1.02 -4.52
C VAL A 143 -6.31 1.37 -3.43
N LYS A 144 -6.17 0.49 -2.43
CA LYS A 144 -5.07 0.51 -1.47
C LYS A 144 -4.20 -0.73 -1.60
N TRP A 145 -2.94 -0.59 -1.21
CA TRP A 145 -1.93 -1.61 -1.39
C TRP A 145 -1.20 -1.92 -0.08
N PRO A 146 -0.83 -3.17 0.18
CA PRO A 146 0.03 -3.51 1.31
C PRO A 146 1.42 -2.88 1.15
N GLU A 147 2.13 -2.61 2.25
CA GLU A 147 3.50 -2.06 2.21
C GLU A 147 4.49 -2.95 1.46
N THR A 148 4.19 -4.25 1.34
CA THR A 148 5.00 -5.22 0.57
C THR A 148 5.15 -4.81 -0.89
N ILE A 149 4.21 -4.02 -1.44
CA ILE A 149 4.26 -3.54 -2.82
C ILE A 149 5.47 -2.63 -3.08
N LEU A 150 5.99 -1.94 -2.06
CA LEU A 150 7.16 -1.07 -2.16
C LEU A 150 8.42 -1.85 -2.55
N LYS A 151 8.46 -3.15 -2.25
CA LYS A 151 9.59 -4.05 -2.57
C LYS A 151 9.40 -4.79 -3.89
N ASN A 152 8.29 -4.58 -4.60
CA ASN A 152 8.02 -5.29 -5.84
C ASN A 152 8.99 -4.84 -6.95
N LYS A 153 9.83 -5.76 -7.42
CA LYS A 153 10.87 -5.50 -8.42
C LYS A 153 10.34 -4.81 -9.68
N ARG A 154 9.19 -5.26 -10.21
CA ARG A 154 8.62 -4.68 -11.44
C ARG A 154 8.22 -3.22 -11.24
N LEU A 155 7.56 -2.90 -10.13
CA LEU A 155 7.16 -1.52 -9.83
C LEU A 155 8.38 -0.61 -9.67
N VAL A 156 9.40 -1.07 -8.94
CA VAL A 156 10.64 -0.31 -8.71
C VAL A 156 11.36 -0.05 -10.03
N GLU A 157 11.48 -1.05 -10.90
CA GLU A 157 12.10 -0.93 -12.22
C GLU A 157 11.36 0.06 -13.11
N THR A 158 10.03 -0.06 -13.25
CA THR A 158 9.23 0.86 -14.07
C THR A 158 9.32 2.31 -13.57
N ILE A 159 9.26 2.52 -12.25
CA ILE A 159 9.39 3.87 -11.68
C ILE A 159 10.79 4.44 -11.94
N LYS A 160 11.82 3.61 -11.82
CA LYS A 160 13.21 4.00 -12.09
C LYS A 160 13.39 4.40 -13.56
N GLU A 161 12.89 3.59 -14.50
CA GLU A 161 12.94 3.90 -15.94
C GLU A 161 12.25 5.24 -16.26
N ILE A 162 11.08 5.50 -15.67
CA ILE A 162 10.35 6.75 -15.85
C ILE A 162 11.11 7.95 -15.27
N LYS A 163 11.83 7.77 -14.15
CA LYS A 163 12.67 8.83 -13.57
C LYS A 163 13.94 9.07 -14.38
N GLU A 164 14.63 8.02 -14.80
CA GLU A 164 15.88 8.08 -15.56
C GLU A 164 15.69 8.60 -16.98
N GLY A 165 14.58 8.27 -17.65
CA GLY A 165 14.22 8.86 -18.94
C GLY A 165 14.08 10.39 -18.92
N SER A 166 13.92 10.99 -17.73
CA SER A 166 13.90 12.45 -17.52
C SER A 166 15.28 13.09 -17.37
N GLN A 167 16.36 12.33 -17.19
CA GLN A 167 17.71 12.86 -17.03
C GLN A 167 18.42 13.08 -18.37
N GLU A 168 19.18 14.17 -18.43
CA GLU A 168 19.69 14.81 -19.65
C GLU A 168 21.01 14.18 -20.12
N VAL A 169 21.12 13.84 -21.41
CA VAL A 169 22.42 13.63 -22.04
C VAL A 169 22.76 14.89 -22.84
N GLN A 170 23.60 15.74 -22.25
CA GLN A 170 24.17 16.91 -22.91
C GLN A 170 25.14 16.43 -23.99
N ILE A 171 24.89 16.73 -25.26
CA ILE A 171 25.86 16.55 -26.35
C ILE A 171 26.09 17.90 -26.99
N SER A 172 27.33 18.39 -26.83
CA SER A 172 27.92 19.49 -27.56
C SER A 172 28.39 19.02 -28.93
N SER A 173 27.86 19.57 -30.02
CA SER A 173 28.54 19.53 -31.31
C SER A 173 28.12 20.71 -32.19
N ASN A 174 29.11 21.55 -32.48
CA ASN A 174 29.11 22.63 -33.47
C ASN A 174 29.30 22.03 -34.86
N GLU A 175 28.24 21.79 -35.62
CA GLU A 175 28.29 21.74 -37.11
C GLU A 175 26.93 22.19 -37.68
N GLU A 176 26.96 22.89 -38.82
CA GLU A 176 25.77 23.34 -39.55
C GLU A 176 25.06 22.16 -40.22
N VAL A 177 24.24 21.45 -39.44
CA VAL A 177 23.32 20.41 -39.91
C VAL A 177 21.90 20.98 -39.89
N GLY A 178 21.02 20.55 -40.79
CA GLY A 178 19.65 21.05 -40.89
C GLY A 178 18.94 20.95 -39.54
N PHE A 179 17.96 21.82 -39.26
CA PHE A 179 17.31 21.93 -37.95
C PHE A 179 16.87 20.56 -37.37
N ARG A 180 16.47 19.61 -38.21
CA ARG A 180 16.07 18.25 -37.81
C ARG A 180 17.23 17.32 -37.44
N GLU A 181 18.41 17.52 -38.02
CA GLU A 181 19.63 16.73 -37.78
C GLU A 181 20.39 17.24 -36.55
N LYS A 182 20.24 18.54 -36.23
CA LYS A 182 20.76 19.15 -35.01
C LYS A 182 20.14 18.59 -33.73
N PHE A 183 18.90 18.10 -33.79
CA PHE A 183 18.17 17.52 -32.67
C PHE A 183 17.89 16.04 -32.92
N ILE A 184 18.87 15.18 -32.65
CA ILE A 184 18.73 13.73 -32.76
C ILE A 184 17.67 13.25 -31.74
N ALA A 185 16.78 12.35 -32.17
CA ALA A 185 15.74 11.75 -31.33
C ALA A 185 16.37 10.81 -30.28
N LYS A 186 16.78 11.38 -29.15
CA LYS A 186 17.50 10.67 -28.06
C LYS A 186 16.60 10.28 -26.90
N HIS A 187 15.43 10.90 -26.77
CA HIS A 187 14.55 10.66 -25.64
C HIS A 187 13.56 9.54 -25.96
N ARG A 188 13.57 8.47 -25.18
CA ARG A 188 12.61 7.37 -25.34
C ARG A 188 11.37 7.66 -24.51
N ALA A 189 10.23 7.79 -25.17
CA ALA A 189 8.93 7.93 -24.54
C ALA A 189 8.36 6.56 -24.11
N ALA A 190 7.40 6.58 -23.19
CA ALA A 190 6.76 5.41 -22.59
C ALA A 190 6.02 4.55 -23.62
N GLY A 191 5.45 5.17 -24.67
CA GLY A 191 4.84 4.47 -25.80
C GLY A 191 5.83 3.83 -26.78
N GLY A 192 7.14 4.00 -26.54
CA GLY A 192 8.21 3.45 -27.38
C GLY A 192 8.71 4.40 -28.48
N HIS A 193 8.14 5.60 -28.62
CA HIS A 193 8.64 6.61 -29.55
C HIS A 193 10.00 7.16 -29.11
N PHE A 194 10.84 7.49 -30.08
CA PHE A 194 12.04 8.31 -29.85
C PHE A 194 11.74 9.74 -30.27
N VAL A 195 11.90 10.69 -29.35
CA VAL A 195 11.56 12.10 -29.55
C VAL A 195 12.76 13.00 -29.33
N ARG A 196 12.69 14.22 -29.87
CA ARG A 196 13.84 15.13 -29.99
C ARG A 196 14.04 16.04 -28.78
N SER A 197 13.00 16.26 -27.98
CA SER A 197 13.08 17.10 -26.78
C SER A 197 12.37 16.47 -25.59
N LYS A 198 12.76 16.90 -24.37
CA LYS A 198 12.05 16.53 -23.15
C LYS A 198 10.59 16.97 -23.17
N THR A 199 10.28 18.12 -23.76
CA THR A 199 8.90 18.61 -23.87
C THR A 199 8.08 17.68 -24.76
N GLU A 200 8.61 17.28 -25.92
CA GLU A 200 7.98 16.27 -26.76
C GLU A 200 7.78 14.95 -26.01
N MET A 201 8.77 14.49 -25.24
CA MET A 201 8.67 13.26 -24.44
C MET A 201 7.59 13.37 -23.36
N LEU A 202 7.48 14.52 -22.69
CA LEU A 202 6.46 14.75 -21.69
C LEU A 202 5.06 14.79 -22.31
N ILE A 203 4.91 15.39 -23.49
CA ILE A 203 3.65 15.42 -24.23
C ILE A 203 3.29 14.02 -24.73
N ASP A 204 4.23 13.29 -25.33
CA ASP A 204 4.05 11.92 -25.82
C ASP A 204 3.67 10.97 -24.68
N ASN A 205 4.43 11.00 -23.57
CA ASN A 205 4.11 10.26 -22.35
C ASN A 205 2.72 10.64 -21.83
N TRP A 206 2.36 11.92 -21.81
CA TRP A 206 1.04 12.32 -21.36
C TRP A 206 -0.09 11.79 -22.26
N LEU A 207 0.09 11.83 -23.58
CA LEU A 207 -0.86 11.28 -24.55
C LEU A 207 -0.98 9.76 -24.39
N TYR A 208 0.15 9.06 -24.25
CA TYR A 208 0.21 7.62 -24.02
C TYR A 208 -0.49 7.21 -22.70
N MET A 209 -0.12 7.83 -21.58
CA MET A 209 -0.73 7.53 -20.26
C MET A 209 -2.21 7.93 -20.17
N SER A 210 -2.68 8.80 -21.07
CA SER A 210 -4.09 9.21 -21.16
C SER A 210 -4.90 8.34 -22.12
N GLU A 211 -4.28 7.31 -22.72
CA GLU A 211 -4.90 6.43 -23.73
C GLU A 211 -5.40 7.21 -24.97
N ILE A 212 -4.76 8.33 -25.29
CA ILE A 212 -5.09 9.15 -26.46
C ILE A 212 -4.24 8.69 -27.64
N ALA A 213 -4.90 8.15 -28.66
CA ALA A 213 -4.26 7.83 -29.93
C ALA A 213 -3.71 9.11 -30.57
N HIS A 214 -2.43 9.10 -30.93
CA HIS A 214 -1.75 10.24 -31.54
C HIS A 214 -0.74 9.73 -32.58
N ALA A 215 -0.28 10.65 -33.43
CA ALA A 215 0.74 10.37 -34.43
C ALA A 215 1.96 11.28 -34.19
N TYR A 216 3.15 10.69 -34.20
CA TYR A 216 4.42 11.39 -34.12
C TYR A 216 5.06 11.48 -35.51
N GLU A 217 5.65 12.63 -35.86
CA GLU A 217 6.31 12.91 -37.16
C GLU A 217 5.45 12.71 -38.44
N ARG A 218 4.14 12.54 -38.31
CA ARG A 218 3.25 12.45 -39.48
C ARG A 218 3.21 13.79 -40.22
N ARG A 219 3.59 13.79 -41.50
CA ARG A 219 3.44 14.96 -42.38
C ARG A 219 1.96 15.33 -42.49
N LEU A 220 1.64 16.58 -42.22
CA LEU A 220 0.30 17.11 -42.45
C LEU A 220 0.12 17.39 -43.95
N PRO A 221 -1.06 17.13 -44.51
CA PRO A 221 -1.38 17.61 -45.85
C PRO A 221 -1.39 19.14 -45.80
N ILE A 222 -0.42 19.74 -46.48
CA ILE A 222 -0.35 21.17 -46.73
C ILE A 222 -1.10 21.43 -48.05
N SER A 223 -2.18 22.20 -47.97
CA SER A 223 -2.93 22.75 -49.11
C SER A 223 -2.30 24.04 -49.58
#